data_AF-A0A2W5SX76-F1
#
_entry.id   AF-A0A2W5SX76-F1
#
_cell.length_a   1.000
_cell.length_b   1.000
_cell.length_c   1.000
_cell.angle_alpha   90.00
_cell.angle_beta   90.00
_cell.angle_gamma   90.00
#
_symmetry.space_group_name_H-M   'P 1'
#
loop_
_entity.id
_entity.type
_entity.pdbx_description
1 polymer ?
#
loop_
_entity_poly.entity_id
_entity_poly.type
_entity_poly.pdbx_seq_one_letter_code
_entity_poly.pdbx_strand_id
1 'polypeptide(L)'
;MRHVTFALALVLATGCPGPATGPTPGGTYFWRVLSSTIEFGACSDEPTFRDGLRPVPFTENSFVVYRVADDGATAVTQDCSRLDAQSCVTPAMPDTYDISGFELTRSETFKNPIQNSSCMLSQNVNETIVESGRSMTFELISILTLTDSPTDCPNVESGLKRNSPNGLGVEGCVITRKLTGELK
;
A
#
# COMPACT_ATOMS: atom_id res chain seq x y z
N MET A 1 30.25 -27.90 60.72
CA MET A 1 29.01 -27.70 59.94
C MET A 1 29.14 -26.34 59.25
N ARG A 2 29.37 -26.32 57.94
CA ARG A 2 29.68 -25.12 57.14
C ARG A 2 28.43 -24.72 56.37
N HIS A 3 27.96 -23.49 56.60
CA HIS A 3 26.96 -22.83 55.76
C HIS A 3 27.58 -22.46 54.41
N VAL A 4 26.95 -22.90 53.33
CA VAL A 4 27.24 -22.44 51.97
C VAL A 4 26.10 -21.51 51.56
N THR A 5 26.34 -20.22 51.67
CA THR A 5 25.45 -19.17 51.16
C THR A 5 25.67 -19.08 49.64
N PHE A 6 24.70 -19.53 48.85
CA PHE A 6 24.68 -19.31 47.40
C PHE A 6 24.35 -17.84 47.13
N ALA A 7 25.36 -17.06 46.77
CA ALA A 7 25.15 -15.74 46.18
C ALA A 7 24.67 -15.93 44.74
N LEU A 8 23.37 -15.76 44.52
CA LEU A 8 22.78 -15.71 43.18
C LEU A 8 23.20 -14.38 42.54
N ALA A 9 24.16 -14.44 41.61
CA ALA A 9 24.53 -13.31 40.78
C ALA A 9 23.37 -12.98 39.84
N LEU A 10 22.60 -11.96 40.20
CA LEU A 10 21.58 -11.36 39.35
C LEU A 10 22.30 -10.60 38.22
N VAL A 11 22.57 -11.29 37.11
CA VAL A 11 23.03 -10.65 35.88
C VAL A 11 21.82 -9.90 35.31
N LEU A 12 21.70 -8.63 35.68
CA LEU A 12 20.87 -7.66 34.97
C LEU A 12 21.48 -7.45 33.58
N ALA A 13 21.12 -8.32 32.64
CA ALA A 13 21.31 -8.06 31.23
C ALA A 13 20.46 -6.83 30.88
N THR A 14 21.09 -5.67 30.95
CA THR A 14 20.64 -4.45 30.28
C THR A 14 20.79 -4.71 28.79
N GLY A 15 19.82 -5.41 28.22
CA GLY A 15 19.67 -5.46 26.77
C GLY A 15 19.57 -4.02 26.28
N CYS A 16 20.59 -3.56 25.55
CA CYS A 16 20.42 -2.42 24.68
C CYS A 16 19.13 -2.66 23.89
N PRO A 17 18.18 -1.71 23.85
CA PRO A 17 17.06 -1.83 22.92
C PRO A 17 17.69 -2.05 21.55
N GLY A 18 17.35 -3.18 20.92
CA GLY A 18 17.79 -3.46 19.56
C GLY A 18 17.43 -2.29 18.65
N PRO A 19 18.07 -2.16 17.48
CA PRO A 19 17.70 -1.14 16.50
C PRO A 19 16.17 -1.13 16.33
N ALA A 20 15.58 0.06 16.41
CA ALA A 20 14.15 0.29 16.59
C ALA A 20 13.28 -0.67 15.76
N THR A 21 12.39 -1.36 16.46
CA THR A 21 11.41 -2.32 15.94
C THR A 21 10.24 -1.56 15.32
N GLY A 22 10.14 -1.52 13.99
CA GLY A 22 8.96 -1.05 13.26
C GLY A 22 8.48 0.38 13.60
N PRO A 23 7.27 0.73 13.12
CA PRO A 23 6.58 1.94 13.52
C PRO A 23 6.29 1.93 15.03
N THR A 24 6.50 3.06 15.71
CA THR A 24 6.26 3.18 17.16
C THR A 24 4.79 3.53 17.43
N PRO A 25 4.15 2.90 18.44
CA PRO A 25 2.78 3.23 18.83
C PRO A 25 2.56 4.72 19.08
N GLY A 26 1.45 5.26 18.59
CA GLY A 26 1.10 6.68 18.68
C GLY A 26 1.91 7.62 17.78
N GLY A 27 2.94 7.13 17.10
CA GLY A 27 3.82 7.93 16.23
C GLY A 27 3.13 8.39 14.95
N THR A 28 3.50 9.58 14.45
CA THR A 28 3.08 10.10 13.14
C THR A 28 4.29 10.21 12.21
N TYR A 29 4.15 9.70 11.00
CA TYR A 29 5.25 9.54 10.06
C TYR A 29 5.01 10.33 8.78
N PHE A 30 6.01 11.09 8.33
CA PHE A 30 5.96 11.91 7.14
C PHE A 30 6.98 11.41 6.13
N TRP A 31 6.52 10.71 5.10
CA TRP A 31 7.38 10.18 4.05
C TRP A 31 7.29 11.04 2.81
N ARG A 32 8.35 11.81 2.51
CA ARG A 32 8.41 12.60 1.28
C ARG A 32 8.54 11.67 0.08
N VAL A 33 7.65 11.79 -0.90
CA VAL A 33 7.70 10.99 -2.13
C VAL A 33 8.86 11.46 -3.01
N LEU A 34 9.68 10.53 -3.46
CA LEU A 34 10.87 10.77 -4.28
C LEU A 34 10.71 10.27 -5.71
N SER A 35 9.99 9.16 -5.90
CA SER A 35 9.73 8.59 -7.22
C SER A 35 8.35 7.96 -7.28
N SER A 36 7.83 7.83 -8.49
CA SER A 36 6.58 7.15 -8.79
C SER A 36 6.71 6.44 -10.13
N THR A 37 6.50 5.13 -10.15
CA THR A 37 6.53 4.32 -11.37
C THR A 37 5.24 3.54 -11.52
N ILE A 38 4.97 3.11 -12.76
CA ILE A 38 3.90 2.18 -13.09
C ILE A 38 4.46 1.06 -13.95
N GLU A 39 4.08 -0.16 -13.63
CA GLU A 39 4.44 -1.36 -14.36
C GLU A 39 3.18 -2.16 -14.67
N PHE A 40 3.21 -2.84 -15.82
CA PHE A 40 2.08 -3.61 -16.31
C PHE A 40 2.52 -5.04 -16.55
N GLY A 41 1.83 -5.98 -15.93
CA GLY A 41 1.97 -7.41 -16.19
C GLY A 41 1.23 -7.81 -17.47
N ALA A 42 0.53 -8.94 -17.44
CA ALA A 42 -0.27 -9.45 -18.55
C ALA A 42 -1.56 -8.64 -18.76
N CYS A 43 -1.41 -7.41 -19.26
CA CYS A 43 -2.48 -6.45 -19.44
C CYS A 43 -2.64 -6.05 -20.90
N SER A 44 -3.89 -5.80 -21.31
CA SER A 44 -4.23 -5.11 -22.55
C SER A 44 -3.41 -3.82 -22.70
N ASP A 45 -2.85 -3.62 -23.89
CA ASP A 45 -2.25 -2.38 -24.38
C ASP A 45 -3.16 -1.62 -25.35
N GLU A 46 -4.47 -1.93 -25.34
CA GLU A 46 -5.49 -1.14 -26.01
C GLU A 46 -5.45 0.33 -25.47
N PRO A 47 -5.37 1.34 -26.35
CA PRO A 47 -5.13 2.73 -25.92
C PRO A 47 -6.16 3.29 -24.95
N THR A 48 -7.46 2.98 -25.10
CA THR A 48 -8.50 3.51 -24.21
C THR A 48 -8.44 2.89 -22.81
N PHE A 49 -8.02 1.62 -22.70
CA PHE A 49 -7.75 0.99 -21.41
C PHE A 49 -6.52 1.59 -20.72
N ARG A 50 -5.46 1.90 -21.49
CA ARG A 50 -4.24 2.54 -20.95
C ARG A 50 -4.45 4.01 -20.58
N ASP A 51 -5.49 4.64 -21.10
CA ASP A 51 -5.75 6.04 -20.81
C ASP A 51 -6.02 6.25 -19.32
N GLY A 52 -5.39 7.26 -18.73
CA GLY A 52 -5.41 7.50 -17.29
C GLY A 52 -4.58 6.54 -16.42
N LEU A 53 -4.05 5.43 -16.94
CA LEU A 53 -3.13 4.55 -16.19
C LEU A 53 -1.71 5.10 -16.22
N ARG A 54 -1.41 6.00 -15.28
CA ARG A 54 -0.11 6.68 -15.16
C ARG A 54 0.50 6.47 -13.76
N PRO A 55 1.81 6.71 -13.59
CA PRO A 55 2.38 6.88 -12.27
C PRO A 55 1.63 7.95 -11.48
N VAL A 56 1.56 7.80 -10.17
CA VAL A 56 0.97 8.81 -9.29
C VAL A 56 1.75 10.13 -9.46
N PRO A 57 1.11 11.24 -9.86
CA PRO A 57 1.79 12.52 -9.96
C PRO A 57 2.17 13.02 -8.56
N PHE A 58 3.37 13.57 -8.43
CA PHE A 58 3.86 14.11 -7.16
C PHE A 58 4.73 15.35 -7.40
N THR A 59 4.87 16.15 -6.36
CA THR A 59 5.71 17.37 -6.32
C THR A 59 6.70 17.27 -5.16
N GLU A 60 7.55 18.28 -4.97
CA GLU A 60 8.47 18.35 -3.83
C GLU A 60 7.75 18.35 -2.47
N ASN A 61 6.47 18.71 -2.43
CA ASN A 61 5.61 18.76 -1.24
C ASN A 61 4.60 17.59 -1.16
N SER A 62 4.87 16.48 -1.86
CA SER A 62 4.02 15.28 -1.79
C SER A 62 4.52 14.33 -0.70
N PHE A 63 3.62 13.92 0.18
CA PHE A 63 3.91 13.06 1.32
C PHE A 63 2.92 11.91 1.43
N VAL A 64 3.42 10.75 1.88
CA VAL A 64 2.59 9.72 2.49
C VAL A 64 2.65 9.95 4.00
N VAL A 65 1.49 10.18 4.61
CA VAL A 65 1.40 10.46 6.04
C VAL A 65 0.42 9.51 6.69
N TYR A 66 0.88 8.86 7.77
CA TYR A 66 0.03 8.03 8.61
C TYR A 66 0.40 8.19 10.08
N ARG A 67 -0.56 7.86 10.94
CA ARG A 67 -0.38 7.74 12.38
C ARG A 67 -0.61 6.31 12.81
N VAL A 68 0.31 5.79 13.61
CA VAL A 68 0.21 4.48 14.25
C VAL A 68 -0.74 4.60 15.44
N ALA A 69 -1.66 3.64 15.56
CA ALA A 69 -2.54 3.52 16.71
C ALA A 69 -1.74 3.32 18.01
N ASP A 70 -2.34 3.65 19.15
CA ASP A 70 -1.65 3.56 20.45
C ASP A 70 -1.34 2.11 20.87
N ASP A 71 -2.01 1.12 20.25
CA ASP A 71 -1.72 -0.31 20.43
C ASP A 71 -0.62 -0.84 19.49
N GLY A 72 -0.18 -0.04 18.51
CA GLY A 72 0.82 -0.42 17.51
C GLY A 72 0.33 -1.43 16.46
N ALA A 73 -0.95 -1.80 16.44
CA ALA A 73 -1.46 -2.84 15.55
C ALA A 73 -1.85 -2.32 14.16
N THR A 74 -2.25 -1.05 14.09
CA THR A 74 -2.72 -0.43 12.84
C THR A 74 -2.11 0.95 12.64
N ALA A 75 -2.09 1.39 11.38
CA ALA A 75 -1.79 2.75 10.97
C ALA A 75 -2.94 3.34 10.16
N VAL A 76 -3.21 4.63 10.34
CA VAL A 76 -4.30 5.34 9.67
C VAL A 76 -3.73 6.54 8.92
N THR A 77 -4.10 6.73 7.66
CA THR A 77 -3.65 7.91 6.88
C THR A 77 -4.10 9.21 7.53
N GLN A 78 -3.32 10.27 7.34
CA GLN A 78 -3.56 11.58 7.94
C GLN A 78 -3.48 12.68 6.87
N ASP A 79 -4.35 13.67 7.00
CA ASP A 79 -4.26 14.94 6.29
C ASP A 79 -3.61 15.97 7.20
N CYS A 80 -2.52 16.58 6.77
CA CYS A 80 -1.78 17.55 7.58
C CYS A 80 -1.63 18.87 6.84
N SER A 81 -1.82 19.98 7.56
CA SER A 81 -1.60 21.31 6.98
C SER A 81 -0.12 21.70 6.95
N ARG A 82 0.73 21.02 7.72
CA ARG A 82 2.19 21.24 7.83
C ARG A 82 2.89 19.90 8.13
N LEU A 83 4.22 19.89 8.05
CA LEU A 83 5.06 18.77 8.54
C LEU A 83 5.16 18.81 10.08
N ASP A 84 4.02 18.63 10.72
CA ASP A 84 3.85 18.66 12.17
C ASP A 84 2.66 17.77 12.54
N ALA A 85 2.89 16.81 13.44
CA ALA A 85 1.88 15.87 13.92
C ALA A 85 0.67 16.58 14.57
N GLN A 86 0.87 17.76 15.18
CA GLN A 86 -0.22 18.54 15.77
C GLN A 86 -1.12 19.19 14.72
N SER A 87 -0.66 19.28 13.47
CA SER A 87 -1.40 19.84 12.35
C SER A 87 -2.18 18.80 11.54
N CYS A 88 -2.06 17.53 11.93
CA CYS A 88 -2.66 16.38 11.27
C CYS A 88 -4.04 16.06 11.83
N VAL A 89 -4.93 15.67 10.92
CA VAL A 89 -6.27 15.17 11.24
C VAL A 89 -6.54 13.92 10.43
N THR A 90 -7.33 13.00 11.00
CA THR A 90 -7.83 11.85 10.24
C THR A 90 -8.83 12.35 9.19
N PRO A 91 -8.65 12.05 7.89
CA PRO A 91 -9.60 12.44 6.85
C PRO A 91 -10.95 11.71 7.03
N ALA A 92 -11.99 12.19 6.34
CA ALA A 92 -13.33 11.60 6.41
C ALA A 92 -13.38 10.14 5.92
N MET A 93 -12.48 9.77 5.01
CA MET A 93 -12.32 8.41 4.48
C MET A 93 -10.84 8.03 4.60
N PRO A 94 -10.40 7.59 5.79
CA PRO A 94 -9.00 7.24 5.99
C PRO A 94 -8.74 5.81 5.50
N ASP A 95 -7.53 5.60 5.00
CA ASP A 95 -7.02 4.27 4.74
C ASP A 95 -6.39 3.73 6.02
N THR A 96 -6.79 2.52 6.38
CA THR A 96 -6.25 1.80 7.54
C THR A 96 -5.40 0.64 7.07
N TYR A 97 -4.21 0.53 7.63
CA TYR A 97 -3.23 -0.52 7.35
C TYR A 97 -3.01 -1.35 8.59
N ASP A 98 -2.90 -2.66 8.41
CA ASP A 98 -2.41 -3.58 9.44
C ASP A 98 -0.88 -3.49 9.50
N ILE A 99 -0.32 -3.45 10.71
CA ILE A 99 1.13 -3.39 10.92
C ILE A 99 1.67 -4.79 11.25
N SER A 100 2.70 -5.21 10.52
CA SER A 100 3.48 -6.41 10.79
C SER A 100 4.97 -6.12 10.65
N GLY A 101 5.64 -5.90 11.79
CA GLY A 101 7.06 -5.55 11.80
C GLY A 101 7.32 -4.19 11.14
N PHE A 102 7.91 -4.20 9.94
CA PHE A 102 8.22 -3.00 9.15
C PHE A 102 7.29 -2.82 7.94
N GLU A 103 6.25 -3.65 7.85
CA GLU A 103 5.31 -3.64 6.74
C GLU A 103 3.94 -3.16 7.21
N LEU A 104 3.35 -2.25 6.46
CA LEU A 104 1.96 -1.83 6.58
C LEU A 104 1.22 -2.37 5.37
N THR A 105 0.15 -3.13 5.59
CA THR A 105 -0.60 -3.77 4.50
C THR A 105 -2.09 -3.43 4.54
N ARG A 106 -2.68 -3.27 3.37
CA ARG A 106 -4.12 -3.06 3.19
C ARG A 106 -4.58 -3.76 1.93
N SER A 107 -5.78 -4.33 1.95
CA SER A 107 -6.40 -4.95 0.77
C SER A 107 -7.84 -4.46 0.64
N GLU A 108 -8.21 -4.01 -0.56
CA GLU A 108 -9.57 -3.59 -0.85
C GLU A 108 -10.00 -4.11 -2.23
N THR A 109 -11.29 -4.36 -2.39
CA THR A 109 -11.86 -4.73 -3.69
C THR A 109 -12.87 -3.68 -4.13
N PHE A 110 -12.64 -3.10 -5.29
CA PHE A 110 -13.55 -2.17 -5.94
C PHE A 110 -14.29 -2.88 -7.07
N LYS A 111 -15.53 -2.47 -7.30
CA LYS A 111 -16.30 -2.89 -8.48
C LYS A 111 -16.79 -1.65 -9.21
N ASN A 112 -16.45 -1.55 -10.48
CA ASN A 112 -16.82 -0.43 -11.34
C ASN A 112 -17.67 -0.95 -12.51
N PRO A 113 -18.79 -0.30 -12.84
CA PRO A 113 -19.59 -0.69 -14.00
C PRO A 113 -18.85 -0.39 -15.30
N ILE A 114 -18.97 -1.30 -16.26
CA ILE A 114 -18.50 -1.07 -17.63
C ILE A 114 -19.63 -0.45 -18.43
N GLN A 115 -19.37 0.68 -19.08
CA GLN A 115 -20.39 1.39 -19.85
C GLN A 115 -21.02 0.47 -20.91
N ASN A 116 -22.35 0.51 -21.01
CA ASN A 116 -23.13 -0.27 -21.98
C ASN A 116 -22.98 -1.80 -21.86
N SER A 117 -22.64 -2.31 -20.68
CA SER A 117 -22.52 -3.75 -20.40
C SER A 117 -23.17 -4.12 -19.06
N SER A 118 -23.66 -5.35 -18.92
CA SER A 118 -24.00 -5.91 -17.60
C SER A 118 -22.76 -6.46 -16.86
N CYS A 119 -21.60 -6.47 -17.51
CA CYS A 119 -20.33 -6.84 -16.90
C CYS A 119 -19.78 -5.73 -15.99
N MET A 120 -19.13 -6.14 -14.90
CA MET A 120 -18.44 -5.25 -13.97
C MET A 120 -16.93 -5.48 -14.04
N LEU A 121 -16.15 -4.41 -13.92
CA LEU A 121 -14.71 -4.51 -13.68
C LEU A 121 -14.47 -4.58 -12.17
N SER A 122 -14.04 -5.74 -11.69
CA SER A 122 -13.60 -5.93 -10.32
C SER A 122 -12.10 -5.70 -10.23
N GLN A 123 -11.68 -4.90 -9.27
CA GLN A 123 -10.28 -4.56 -9.03
C GLN A 123 -9.94 -4.89 -7.58
N ASN A 124 -9.10 -5.90 -7.36
CA ASN A 124 -8.50 -6.16 -6.05
C ASN A 124 -7.21 -5.35 -5.94
N VAL A 125 -7.12 -4.46 -4.97
CA VAL A 125 -5.98 -3.60 -4.71
C VAL A 125 -5.32 -4.05 -3.42
N ASN A 126 -4.04 -4.43 -3.51
CA ASN A 126 -3.20 -4.71 -2.37
C ASN A 126 -2.16 -3.61 -2.26
N GLU A 127 -2.09 -2.99 -1.10
CA GLU A 127 -1.16 -1.93 -0.78
C GLU A 127 -0.18 -2.42 0.28
N THR A 128 1.10 -2.11 0.09
CA THR A 128 2.16 -2.49 1.02
C THR A 128 3.15 -1.35 1.14
N ILE A 129 3.32 -0.83 2.36
CA ILE A 129 4.36 0.12 2.69
C ILE A 129 5.42 -0.63 3.48
N VAL A 130 6.66 -0.64 2.97
CA VAL A 130 7.81 -1.24 3.64
C VAL A 130 8.75 -0.14 4.09
N GLU A 131 9.06 -0.14 5.38
CA GLU A 131 9.96 0.82 6.01
C GLU A 131 11.36 0.23 6.19
N SER A 132 12.39 0.99 5.83
CA SER A 132 13.77 0.59 6.05
C SER A 132 14.61 1.78 6.49
N GLY A 133 14.67 1.97 7.81
CA GLY A 133 15.37 3.09 8.45
C GLY A 133 14.75 4.43 8.06
N ARG A 134 15.40 5.15 7.13
CA ARG A 134 14.94 6.44 6.62
C ARG A 134 14.33 6.37 5.22
N SER A 135 14.19 5.18 4.65
CA SER A 135 13.60 4.97 3.34
C SER A 135 12.26 4.26 3.46
N MET A 136 11.36 4.54 2.53
CA MET A 136 10.08 3.87 2.38
C MET A 136 9.89 3.42 0.94
N THR A 137 9.29 2.25 0.77
CA THR A 137 8.69 1.81 -0.50
C THR A 137 7.20 1.61 -0.27
N PHE A 138 6.37 2.21 -1.12
CA PHE A 138 4.94 1.95 -1.13
C PHE A 138 4.59 1.33 -2.48
N GLU A 139 4.17 0.08 -2.46
CA GLU A 139 3.70 -0.65 -3.61
C GLU A 139 2.17 -0.81 -3.56
N LEU A 140 1.51 -0.54 -4.69
CA LEU A 140 0.09 -0.74 -4.91
C LEU A 140 -0.06 -1.69 -6.10
N ILE A 141 -0.56 -2.89 -5.84
CA ILE A 141 -0.80 -3.93 -6.83
C ILE A 141 -2.30 -4.03 -7.07
N SER A 142 -2.74 -3.72 -8.28
CA SER A 142 -4.12 -3.90 -8.73
C SER A 142 -4.24 -5.13 -9.62
N ILE A 143 -5.11 -6.06 -9.27
CA ILE A 143 -5.46 -7.23 -10.07
C ILE A 143 -6.88 -7.03 -10.60
N LEU A 144 -7.02 -7.04 -11.93
CA LEU A 144 -8.28 -6.83 -12.61
C LEU A 144 -8.96 -8.14 -12.99
N THR A 145 -10.26 -8.23 -12.78
CA THR A 145 -11.12 -9.33 -13.23
C THR A 145 -12.45 -8.79 -13.72
N LEU A 146 -13.12 -9.53 -14.61
CA LEU A 146 -14.46 -9.22 -15.07
C LEU A 146 -15.47 -10.09 -14.32
N THR A 147 -16.52 -9.47 -13.78
CA THR A 147 -17.49 -10.18 -12.93
C THR A 147 -18.93 -9.84 -13.29
N ASP A 148 -19.85 -10.62 -12.69
CA ASP A 148 -21.29 -10.36 -12.63
C ASP A 148 -22.10 -10.60 -13.93
N SER A 149 -21.47 -10.91 -15.07
CA SER A 149 -22.19 -11.35 -16.29
C SER A 149 -21.46 -12.42 -17.11
N PRO A 150 -21.94 -13.68 -17.13
CA PRO A 150 -21.29 -14.77 -17.86
C PRO A 150 -21.40 -14.64 -19.40
N THR A 151 -22.33 -13.82 -19.89
CA THR A 151 -22.52 -13.58 -21.33
C THR A 151 -21.77 -12.33 -21.78
N ASP A 152 -21.84 -11.23 -21.01
CA ASP A 152 -21.26 -9.96 -21.46
C ASP A 152 -19.76 -9.86 -21.16
N CYS A 153 -19.28 -10.43 -20.05
CA CYS A 153 -17.86 -10.32 -19.70
C CYS A 153 -16.93 -10.97 -20.75
N PRO A 154 -17.24 -12.17 -21.30
CA PRO A 154 -16.44 -12.71 -22.40
C PRO A 154 -16.45 -11.83 -23.66
N ASN A 155 -17.54 -11.11 -23.93
CA ASN A 155 -17.63 -10.20 -25.07
C ASN A 155 -16.77 -8.95 -24.85
N VAL A 156 -16.79 -8.39 -23.64
CA VAL A 156 -15.92 -7.27 -23.25
C VAL A 156 -14.45 -7.68 -23.36
N GLU A 157 -14.07 -8.81 -22.76
CA GLU A 157 -12.70 -9.34 -22.79
C GLU A 157 -12.23 -9.60 -24.23
N SER A 158 -13.08 -10.22 -25.06
CA SER A 158 -12.76 -10.48 -26.47
C SER A 158 -12.66 -9.20 -27.30
N GLY A 159 -13.45 -8.18 -26.97
CA GLY A 159 -13.37 -6.86 -27.58
C GLY A 159 -12.03 -6.17 -27.26
N LEU A 160 -11.64 -6.17 -25.99
CA LEU A 160 -10.34 -5.64 -25.55
C LEU A 160 -9.18 -6.37 -26.22
N LYS A 161 -9.17 -7.71 -26.20
CA LYS A 161 -8.14 -8.52 -26.88
C LYS A 161 -8.02 -8.21 -28.37
N ARG A 162 -9.13 -7.98 -29.06
CA ARG A 162 -9.14 -7.68 -30.49
C ARG A 162 -8.57 -6.30 -30.81
N ASN A 163 -8.77 -5.34 -29.93
CA ASN A 163 -8.34 -3.95 -30.11
C ASN A 163 -6.96 -3.69 -29.49
N SER A 164 -6.44 -4.62 -28.70
CA SER A 164 -5.12 -4.56 -28.08
C SER A 164 -4.04 -5.05 -29.04
N PRO A 165 -3.01 -4.25 -29.36
CA PRO A 165 -1.86 -4.68 -30.15
C PRO A 165 -1.18 -5.97 -29.66
N ASN A 166 -1.12 -6.20 -28.35
CA ASN A 166 -0.52 -7.40 -27.75
C ASN A 166 -1.48 -8.60 -27.64
N GLY A 167 -2.75 -8.45 -28.06
CA GLY A 167 -3.76 -9.51 -28.01
C GLY A 167 -4.24 -9.89 -26.61
N LEU A 168 -3.91 -9.11 -25.58
CA LEU A 168 -4.32 -9.34 -24.19
C LEU A 168 -5.57 -8.53 -23.84
N GLY A 169 -6.32 -9.02 -22.86
CA GLY A 169 -7.48 -8.33 -22.29
C GLY A 169 -7.18 -7.80 -20.90
N VAL A 170 -8.21 -7.70 -20.06
CA VAL A 170 -8.08 -7.17 -18.69
C VAL A 170 -8.23 -8.25 -17.62
N GLU A 171 -8.74 -9.43 -17.95
CA GLU A 171 -8.80 -10.53 -17.00
C GLU A 171 -7.40 -11.01 -16.59
N GLY A 172 -7.12 -10.94 -15.28
CA GLY A 172 -5.80 -11.28 -14.72
C GLY A 172 -4.74 -10.20 -14.96
N CYS A 173 -5.12 -9.02 -15.48
CA CYS A 173 -4.20 -7.90 -15.63
C CYS A 173 -3.72 -7.44 -14.25
N VAL A 174 -2.40 -7.38 -14.08
CA VAL A 174 -1.73 -6.88 -12.89
C VAL A 174 -1.11 -5.52 -13.20
N ILE A 175 -1.51 -4.49 -12.46
CA ILE A 175 -0.96 -3.13 -12.56
C ILE A 175 -0.27 -2.82 -11.24
N THR A 176 1.03 -2.58 -11.28
CA THR A 176 1.82 -2.23 -10.11
C THR A 176 2.18 -0.75 -10.18
N ARG A 177 1.82 0.01 -9.15
CA ARG A 177 2.35 1.37 -8.92
C ARG A 177 3.31 1.32 -7.75
N LYS A 178 4.47 1.93 -7.91
CA LYS A 178 5.50 1.94 -6.88
C LYS A 178 5.96 3.35 -6.58
N LEU A 179 5.87 3.74 -5.33
CA LEU A 179 6.43 4.97 -4.79
C LEU A 179 7.65 4.64 -3.95
N THR A 180 8.65 5.51 -4.00
CA THR A 180 9.72 5.52 -3.00
C THR A 180 9.68 6.83 -2.23
N GLY A 181 10.11 6.81 -0.98
CA GLY A 181 10.14 7.99 -0.15
C GLY A 181 11.25 7.98 0.88
N GLU A 182 11.40 9.12 1.54
CA GLU A 182 12.33 9.30 2.66
C GLU A 182 11.64 9.97 3.85
N LEU A 183 12.07 9.61 5.05
CA LEU A 183 11.52 10.14 6.29
C LEU A 183 11.93 11.61 6.50
N LYS A 184 10.94 12.46 6.81
CA LYS A 184 11.12 13.87 7.17
C LYS A 184 10.83 14.14 8.63
#